data_AF-A0A7Y6YZC1-F1
#
_entry.id   AF-A0A7Y6YZC1-F1
#
_cell.length_a   1.000
_cell.length_b   1.000
_cell.length_c   1.000
_cell.angle_alpha   90.00
_cell.angle_beta   90.00
_cell.angle_gamma   90.00
#
_symmetry.space_group_name_H-M   'P 1'
#
loop_
_entity.id
_entity.type
_entity.pdbx_description
1 polymer ?
#
loop_
_entity_poly.entity_id
_entity_poly.type
_entity_poly.pdbx_seq_one_letter_code
_entity_poly.pdbx_strand_id
1 'polypeptide(L)'
;MATLITRGGRLYVDFRYKVKRCREGTTLEDAPQNKRRLSNLLKRIEAEITLGTFEYSKYFPNSARTSEFTTHESAARMMRGDIPLFADFAELWFSEKKIEWRDSHSNTVRISLDLLPKNWTVLSEKILV
;
A
#
# COMPACT_ATOMS: atom_id res chain seq x y z
N MET A 1 -14.44 -12.12 -11.35
CA MET A 1 -15.77 -11.61 -11.70
C MET A 1 -16.28 -10.79 -10.54
N ALA A 2 -16.32 -9.48 -10.73
CA ALA A 2 -16.89 -8.52 -9.82
C ALA A 2 -18.38 -8.33 -10.12
N THR A 3 -19.18 -8.02 -9.11
CA THR A 3 -20.64 -7.98 -9.19
C THR A 3 -21.18 -6.82 -8.36
N LEU A 4 -22.24 -6.20 -8.85
CA LEU A 4 -23.03 -5.22 -8.12
C LEU A 4 -24.16 -5.93 -7.37
N ILE A 5 -24.27 -5.67 -6.07
CA ILE A 5 -25.30 -6.26 -5.21
C ILE A 5 -26.13 -5.13 -4.62
N THR A 6 -27.45 -5.27 -4.59
CA THR A 6 -28.33 -4.39 -3.82
C THR A 6 -28.67 -5.04 -2.48
N ARG A 7 -28.55 -4.28 -1.38
CA ARG A 7 -29.03 -4.71 -0.06
C ARG A 7 -29.60 -3.52 0.70
N GLY A 8 -30.85 -3.64 1.18
CA GLY A 8 -31.50 -2.57 1.96
C GLY A 8 -31.60 -1.24 1.21
N GLY A 9 -31.83 -1.28 -0.11
CA GLY A 9 -31.93 -0.08 -0.96
C GLY A 9 -30.58 0.57 -1.35
N ARG A 10 -29.44 0.02 -0.88
CA ARG A 10 -28.10 0.52 -1.19
C ARG A 10 -27.32 -0.43 -2.10
N LEU A 11 -26.42 0.16 -2.88
CA LEU A 11 -25.54 -0.58 -3.78
C LEU A 11 -24.23 -0.97 -3.09
N TYR A 12 -23.78 -2.18 -3.38
CA TYR A 12 -22.54 -2.77 -2.89
C TYR A 12 -21.71 -3.28 -4.06
N VAL A 13 -20.40 -3.13 -3.93
CA VAL A 13 -19.39 -3.62 -4.86
C VAL A 13 -18.81 -4.90 -4.30
N ASP A 14 -19.01 -6.05 -4.96
CA ASP A 14 -18.51 -7.36 -4.53
C ASP A 14 -17.48 -7.89 -5.55
N PHE A 15 -16.24 -8.06 -5.14
CA PHE A 15 -15.14 -8.51 -6.00
C PHE A 15 -14.13 -9.33 -5.21
N ARG A 16 -13.12 -9.87 -5.87
CA ARG A 16 -12.00 -10.56 -5.20
C ARG A 16 -10.70 -9.83 -5.49
N TYR A 17 -9.91 -9.58 -4.44
CA TYR A 17 -8.58 -9.01 -4.53
C TYR A 17 -7.63 -9.77 -3.60
N LYS A 18 -6.45 -10.18 -4.12
CA LYS A 18 -5.49 -11.03 -3.40
C LYS A 18 -6.14 -12.25 -2.72
N VAL A 19 -6.98 -12.97 -3.48
CA VAL A 19 -7.74 -14.17 -3.04
C VAL A 19 -8.82 -13.90 -1.97
N LYS A 20 -8.92 -12.67 -1.44
CA LYS A 20 -9.94 -12.30 -0.46
C LYS A 20 -11.17 -11.69 -1.13
N ARG A 21 -12.36 -12.07 -0.67
CA ARG A 21 -13.63 -11.46 -1.12
C ARG A 21 -13.78 -10.08 -0.49
N CYS A 22 -13.99 -9.05 -1.28
CA CYS A 22 -14.18 -7.67 -0.86
C CYS A 22 -15.60 -7.25 -1.18
N ARG A 23 -16.37 -6.90 -0.16
CA ARG A 23 -17.72 -6.36 -0.30
C ARG A 23 -17.74 -4.97 0.31
N GLU A 24 -17.66 -3.98 -0.55
CA GLU A 24 -17.60 -2.57 -0.14
C GLU A 24 -18.96 -1.92 -0.35
N GLY A 25 -19.46 -1.30 0.72
CA GLY A 25 -20.74 -0.60 0.71
C GLY A 25 -20.60 0.79 0.12
N THR A 26 -21.65 1.23 -0.59
CA THR A 26 -21.73 2.60 -1.09
C THR A 26 -22.91 3.32 -0.44
N THR A 27 -22.82 4.65 -0.39
CA THR A 27 -23.94 5.50 0.06
C THR A 27 -25.01 5.65 -1.02
N LEU A 28 -24.78 5.11 -2.23
CA LEU A 28 -25.66 5.27 -3.38
C LEU A 28 -26.89 4.36 -3.28
N GLU A 29 -28.05 4.95 -3.53
CA GLU A 29 -29.32 4.23 -3.63
C GLU A 29 -29.39 3.38 -4.89
N ASP A 30 -30.26 2.37 -4.86
CA ASP A 30 -30.58 1.53 -6.02
C ASP A 30 -31.37 2.32 -7.08
N ALA A 31 -30.63 3.13 -7.84
CA ALA A 31 -31.11 3.84 -9.02
C ALA A 31 -30.33 3.38 -10.28
N PRO A 32 -30.97 3.33 -11.47
CA PRO A 32 -30.32 2.90 -12.71
C PRO A 32 -29.05 3.70 -13.06
N GLN A 33 -29.03 5.01 -12.77
CA GLN A 33 -27.87 5.87 -13.01
C GLN A 33 -26.69 5.50 -12.10
N ASN A 34 -26.96 5.25 -10.82
CA ASN A 34 -25.95 4.84 -9.84
C ASN A 34 -25.38 3.46 -10.20
N LYS A 35 -26.24 2.52 -10.61
CA LYS A 35 -25.84 1.19 -11.11
C LYS A 35 -24.91 1.28 -12.32
N ARG A 36 -25.21 2.15 -13.30
CA ARG A 36 -24.33 2.38 -14.46
C ARG A 36 -22.98 2.94 -14.05
N ARG A 37 -22.95 3.94 -13.17
CA ARG A 37 -21.72 4.56 -12.65
C ARG A 37 -20.84 3.53 -11.94
N LEU A 38 -21.44 2.75 -11.03
CA LEU A 38 -20.72 1.70 -10.30
C LEU A 38 -20.28 0.55 -11.20
N SER A 39 -21.03 0.22 -12.24
CA SER A 39 -20.63 -0.80 -13.21
C SER A 39 -19.38 -0.37 -13.98
N ASN A 40 -19.28 0.89 -14.37
CA ASN A 40 -18.08 1.42 -15.02
C ASN A 40 -16.88 1.45 -14.06
N LEU A 41 -17.10 1.82 -12.79
CA LEU A 41 -16.08 1.73 -11.75
C LEU A 41 -15.58 0.28 -11.60
N LEU A 42 -16.49 -0.68 -11.55
CA LEU A 42 -16.16 -2.09 -11.43
C LEU A 42 -15.31 -2.61 -12.58
N LYS A 43 -15.65 -2.24 -13.82
CA LYS A 43 -14.83 -2.59 -15.00
C LYS A 43 -13.42 -2.04 -14.89
N ARG A 44 -13.27 -0.80 -14.41
CA ARG A 44 -11.95 -0.19 -14.17
C ARG A 44 -11.17 -0.95 -13.09
N ILE A 45 -11.81 -1.27 -11.98
CA ILE A 45 -11.21 -2.05 -10.89
C ILE A 45 -10.74 -3.42 -11.40
N GLU A 46 -11.57 -4.14 -12.16
CA GLU A 46 -11.18 -5.44 -12.73
C GLU A 46 -9.98 -5.33 -13.68
N ALA A 47 -9.95 -4.30 -14.53
CA ALA A 47 -8.82 -4.04 -15.41
C ALA A 47 -7.53 -3.75 -14.62
N GLU A 48 -7.59 -2.88 -13.61
CA GLU A 48 -6.43 -2.56 -12.77
C GLU A 48 -5.97 -3.77 -11.94
N ILE A 49 -6.88 -4.63 -11.46
CA ILE A 49 -6.51 -5.88 -10.77
C ILE A 49 -5.78 -6.81 -11.73
N THR A 50 -6.26 -6.93 -12.96
CA THR A 50 -5.66 -7.77 -14.01
C THR A 50 -4.28 -7.27 -14.40
N LEU A 51 -4.11 -5.94 -14.49
CA LEU A 51 -2.82 -5.29 -14.77
C LEU A 51 -1.87 -5.27 -13.57
N GLY A 52 -2.34 -5.66 -12.38
CA GLY A 52 -1.56 -5.62 -11.15
C GLY A 52 -1.31 -4.21 -10.60
N THR A 53 -2.02 -3.20 -11.10
CA THR A 53 -1.88 -1.78 -10.72
C THR A 53 -2.96 -1.31 -9.75
N PHE A 54 -3.93 -2.16 -9.43
CA PHE A 54 -5.00 -1.83 -8.50
C PHE A 54 -4.50 -1.64 -7.07
N GLU A 55 -4.82 -0.48 -6.50
CA GLU A 55 -4.49 -0.10 -5.12
C GLU A 55 -5.78 0.11 -4.32
N TYR A 56 -6.01 -0.74 -3.33
CA TYR A 56 -7.28 -0.80 -2.60
C TYR A 56 -7.63 0.51 -1.88
N SER A 57 -6.63 1.10 -1.23
CA SER A 57 -6.73 2.32 -0.42
C SER A 57 -7.20 3.53 -1.25
N LYS A 58 -6.88 3.60 -2.54
CA LYS A 58 -7.32 4.69 -3.43
C LYS A 58 -8.83 4.72 -3.67
N TYR A 59 -9.45 3.55 -3.71
CA TYR A 59 -10.89 3.42 -3.98
C TYR A 59 -11.72 3.40 -2.70
N PHE A 60 -11.20 2.76 -1.65
CA PHE A 60 -11.93 2.53 -0.41
C PHE A 60 -11.12 2.99 0.82
N PRO A 61 -10.71 4.27 0.90
CA PRO A 61 -9.79 4.74 1.94
C PRO A 61 -10.31 4.48 3.37
N ASN A 62 -11.62 4.61 3.56
CA ASN A 62 -12.28 4.44 4.86
C ASN A 62 -12.72 2.99 5.15
N SER A 63 -12.33 2.01 4.32
CA SER A 63 -12.62 0.62 4.60
C SER A 63 -11.74 0.10 5.74
N ALA A 64 -12.32 -0.72 6.63
CA ALA A 64 -11.57 -1.43 7.65
C ALA A 64 -10.48 -2.36 7.07
N ARG A 65 -10.56 -2.67 5.77
CA ARG A 65 -9.63 -3.54 5.05
C ARG A 65 -8.48 -2.80 4.39
N THR A 66 -8.48 -1.47 4.43
CA THR A 66 -7.40 -0.67 3.86
C THR A 66 -6.07 -1.04 4.49
N SER A 67 -5.98 -1.13 5.82
CA SER A 67 -4.76 -1.53 6.53
C SER A 67 -4.26 -2.91 6.10
N GLU A 68 -5.17 -3.89 6.01
CA GLU A 68 -4.89 -5.26 5.59
C GLU A 68 -4.22 -5.32 4.20
N PHE A 69 -4.75 -4.59 3.22
CA PHE A 69 -4.21 -4.60 1.87
C PHE A 69 -2.96 -3.73 1.71
N THR A 70 -2.85 -2.62 2.46
CA THR A 70 -1.64 -1.79 2.47
C THR A 70 -0.43 -2.59 2.96
N THR A 71 -0.58 -3.38 4.03
CA THR A 71 0.51 -4.24 4.54
C THR A 71 0.92 -5.30 3.52
N HIS A 72 -0.04 -5.89 2.81
CA HIS A 72 0.27 -6.87 1.76
C HIS A 72 0.98 -6.22 0.56
N GLU A 73 0.62 -4.99 0.20
CA GLU A 73 1.24 -4.28 -0.91
C GLU A 73 2.65 -3.81 -0.56
N SER A 74 2.88 -3.30 0.65
CA SER A 74 4.21 -2.92 1.12
C SER A 74 5.15 -4.12 1.17
N ALA A 75 4.69 -5.25 1.74
CA ALA A 75 5.46 -6.50 1.73
C ALA A 75 5.78 -6.98 0.31
N ALA A 76 4.83 -6.88 -0.63
CA ALA A 76 5.06 -7.24 -2.02
C ALA A 76 6.06 -6.30 -2.73
N ARG A 77 6.02 -4.99 -2.44
CA ARG A 77 6.98 -4.01 -2.97
C ARG A 77 8.39 -4.24 -2.42
N MET A 78 8.50 -4.59 -1.14
CA MET A 78 9.77 -5.02 -0.54
C MET A 78 10.31 -6.29 -1.22
N MET A 79 9.47 -7.30 -1.45
CA MET A 79 9.89 -8.54 -2.14
C MET A 79 10.31 -8.33 -3.60
N ARG A 80 9.71 -7.37 -4.30
CA ARG A 80 10.09 -7.04 -5.69
C ARG A 80 11.35 -6.18 -5.79
N GLY A 81 11.86 -5.66 -4.67
CA GLY A 81 12.98 -4.72 -4.66
C GLY A 81 12.61 -3.31 -5.15
N ASP A 82 11.31 -3.00 -5.25
CA ASP A 82 10.82 -1.67 -5.66
C ASP A 82 11.13 -0.59 -4.60
N ILE A 83 11.42 -1.02 -3.36
CA ILE A 83 11.76 -0.16 -2.23
C ILE A 83 13.09 -0.69 -1.67
N PRO A 84 14.18 0.10 -1.69
CA PRO A 84 15.45 -0.33 -1.14
C PRO A 84 15.31 -0.58 0.36
N LEU A 85 16.08 -1.55 0.88
CA LEU A 85 16.17 -1.72 2.33
C LEU A 85 16.75 -0.44 2.93
N PHE A 86 16.36 -0.14 4.17
CA PHE A 86 16.91 1.01 4.88
C PHE A 86 18.45 0.98 4.94
N ALA A 87 19.04 -0.21 5.09
CA ALA A 87 20.48 -0.40 5.06
C ALA A 87 21.11 0.04 3.72
N ASP A 88 20.54 -0.42 2.60
CA ASP A 88 21.02 -0.07 1.26
C ASP A 88 20.87 1.44 1.00
N PHE A 89 19.73 2.01 1.42
CA PHE A 89 19.48 3.44 1.32
C PHE A 89 20.47 4.26 2.18
N ALA A 90 20.73 3.83 3.41
CA ALA A 90 21.62 4.54 4.32
C ALA A 90 23.06 4.59 3.80
N GLU A 91 23.55 3.50 3.20
CA GLU A 91 24.86 3.47 2.56
C GLU A 91 24.93 4.41 1.35
N LEU A 92 23.90 4.38 0.49
CA LEU A 92 23.83 5.28 -0.66
C LEU A 92 23.81 6.74 -0.20
N TRP A 93 22.90 7.10 0.71
CA TRP A 93 22.79 8.45 1.27
C TRP A 93 24.08 8.91 1.92
N PHE A 94 24.73 8.05 2.71
CA PHE A 94 26.00 8.38 3.35
C PHE A 94 27.09 8.62 2.30
N SER A 95 27.16 7.80 1.24
CA SER A 95 28.15 7.96 0.18
C SER A 95 28.00 9.29 -0.56
N GLU A 96 26.77 9.70 -0.85
CA GLU A 96 26.45 10.97 -1.49
C GLU A 96 26.77 12.16 -0.56
N LYS A 97 26.39 12.06 0.71
CA LYS A 97 26.57 13.14 1.68
C LYS A 97 27.97 13.29 2.23
N LYS A 98 28.76 12.22 2.29
CA LYS A 98 30.15 12.27 2.76
C LYS A 98 31.01 13.26 1.96
N ILE A 99 30.69 13.48 0.68
CA ILE A 99 31.41 14.42 -0.19
C ILE A 99 31.28 15.86 0.33
N GLU A 100 30.17 16.20 0.97
CA GLU A 100 29.89 17.54 1.53
C GLU A 100 30.55 17.74 2.91
N TRP A 101 31.00 16.68 3.57
CA TRP A 101 31.35 16.69 4.99
C TRP A 101 32.86 16.58 5.23
N ARG A 102 33.32 17.23 6.31
CA ARG A 102 34.67 17.01 6.84
C ARG A 102 34.76 15.61 7.46
N ASP A 103 35.95 15.02 7.45
CA ASP A 103 36.19 13.65 7.93
C ASP A 103 35.67 13.38 9.34
N SER A 104 35.82 14.34 10.26
CA SER A 104 35.32 14.20 11.63
C SER A 104 33.79 14.08 11.70
N HIS A 105 33.07 14.83 10.88
CA HIS A 105 31.61 14.75 10.83
C HIS A 105 31.16 13.44 10.17
N SER A 106 31.79 13.07 9.06
CA SER A 106 31.56 11.79 8.38
C SER A 106 31.77 10.60 9.31
N ASN A 107 32.81 10.65 10.16
CA ASN A 107 33.06 9.60 11.16
C ASN A 107 31.97 9.54 12.23
N THR A 108 31.53 10.67 12.77
CA THR A 108 30.44 10.71 13.76
C THR A 108 29.13 10.14 13.18
N VAL A 109 28.80 10.51 11.94
CA VAL A 109 27.61 9.99 11.26
C VAL A 109 27.74 8.50 10.99
N ARG A 110 28.92 8.02 10.56
CA ARG A 110 29.18 6.58 10.36
C ARG A 110 28.98 5.78 11.64
N ILE A 111 29.57 6.23 12.75
CA ILE A 111 29.38 5.60 14.07
C ILE A 111 27.90 5.55 14.42
N SER A 112 27.15 6.62 14.18
CA SER A 112 25.70 6.66 14.45
C SER A 112 24.92 5.64 13.62
N LEU A 113 25.27 5.47 12.34
CA LEU A 113 24.65 4.47 11.46
C LEU A 113 25.01 3.04 11.88
N ASP A 114 26.26 2.79 12.26
CA ASP A 114 26.75 1.47 12.65
C ASP A 114 26.21 1.01 14.01
N LEU A 115 25.85 1.95 14.88
CA LEU A 115 25.17 1.68 16.16
C LEU A 115 23.69 1.28 15.96
N LEU A 116 23.11 1.47 14.77
CA LEU A 116 21.76 1.01 14.51
C LEU A 116 21.73 -0.53 14.54
N PRO A 117 20.81 -1.14 15.30
CA PRO A 117 20.72 -2.58 15.38
C PRO A 117 20.48 -3.20 13.98
N LYS A 118 21.34 -4.14 13.55
CA LYS A 118 21.21 -4.87 12.27
C LYS A 118 19.89 -5.66 12.14
N ASN A 119 19.11 -5.78 13.22
CA ASN A 119 17.81 -6.45 13.30
C ASN A 119 16.61 -5.47 13.24
N TRP A 120 16.80 -4.22 12.80
CA TRP A 120 15.70 -3.25 12.62
C TRP A 120 14.59 -3.75 11.67
N THR A 121 14.84 -4.78 10.85
CA THR A 121 13.83 -5.50 10.06
C THR A 121 12.67 -6.06 10.90
N VAL A 122 12.84 -6.25 12.21
CA VAL A 122 11.82 -6.81 13.12
C VAL A 122 11.06 -5.72 13.90
N LEU A 123 11.56 -4.47 13.92
CA LEU A 123 10.97 -3.39 14.74
C LEU A 123 10.03 -2.46 13.96
N SER A 124 9.99 -2.52 12.62
CA SER A 124 8.99 -1.78 11.83
C SER A 124 7.56 -2.32 11.99
N GLU A 125 7.36 -3.49 12.61
CA GLU A 125 6.02 -4.00 12.96
C GLU A 125 5.42 -3.36 14.22
N LYS A 126 6.16 -2.54 14.98
CA LYS A 126 5.69 -1.95 16.26
C LYS A 126 5.48 -0.43 16.27
N ILE A 127 5.66 0.28 15.16
CA ILE A 127 5.46 1.75 15.08
C ILE A 127 4.22 2.12 14.25
N LEU A 128 3.26 1.19 14.08
CA LEU A 128 1.94 1.47 13.52
C LEU A 128 0.80 0.92 14.40
N VAL A 129 0.88 1.17 15.72
CA VAL A 129 -0.27 1.11 16.63
C VAL A 129 -0.54 2.51 17.15
#